data_AF-A0A353F6D0-F1
#
_entry.id   AF-A0A353F6D0-F1
#
_cell.length_a   1.000
_cell.length_b   1.000
_cell.length_c   1.000
_cell.angle_alpha   90.00
_cell.angle_beta   90.00
_cell.angle_gamma   90.00
#
_symmetry.space_group_name_H-M   'P 1'
#
loop_
_entity.id
_entity.type
_entity.pdbx_description
1 polymer ?
#
loop_
_entity_poly.entity_id
_entity_poly.type
_entity_poly.pdbx_seq_one_letter_code
_entity_poly.pdbx_strand_id
1 'polypeptide(L)'
;MAGWAVGIDFTARDLQAAAKKVGKPWTVSKGFDGFAPVSPFIPVSIGKKPTHQNATHQKTADQHPESYKQLQLTLQVNGQLRQQDLLSNMLFDLPTLISHLSDLFSLRAGDIIFTGTPSGVSQVQAGDHCSASVHQPNGESLAQLDVYLEAAS
;
A
#
# COMPACT_ATOMS: atom_id res chain seq x y z
N MET A 1 -6.22 -9.62 9.04
CA MET A 1 -5.92 -9.11 7.69
C MET A 1 -6.12 -10.25 6.70
N ALA A 2 -6.85 -10.04 5.60
CA ALA A 2 -7.09 -11.07 4.59
C ALA A 2 -6.02 -11.09 3.47
N GLY A 3 -5.38 -9.95 3.22
CA GLY A 3 -4.43 -9.76 2.13
C GLY A 3 -4.01 -8.30 2.03
N TRP A 4 -3.30 -7.97 0.95
CA TRP A 4 -2.84 -6.62 0.64
C TRP A 4 -2.98 -6.33 -0.86
N ALA A 5 -2.90 -5.06 -1.22
CA ALA A 5 -2.83 -4.58 -2.58
C ALA A 5 -1.86 -3.39 -2.63
N VAL A 6 -1.30 -3.12 -3.80
CA VAL A 6 -0.55 -1.88 -4.03
C VAL A 6 -1.56 -0.80 -4.39
N GLY A 7 -1.49 0.36 -3.75
CA GLY A 7 -2.37 1.48 -4.02
C GLY A 7 -1.60 2.79 -4.18
N ILE A 8 -2.16 3.71 -4.98
CA ILE A 8 -1.65 5.08 -5.08
C ILE A 8 -2.65 5.99 -4.38
N ASP A 9 -2.17 6.76 -3.40
CA ASP A 9 -2.94 7.80 -2.71
C ASP A 9 -2.65 9.16 -3.37
N PHE A 10 -3.34 9.41 -4.50
CA PHE A 10 -3.22 10.67 -5.22
C PHE A 10 -3.71 11.83 -4.35
N THR A 11 -3.16 13.01 -4.58
CA THR A 11 -3.57 14.18 -3.81
C THR A 11 -3.38 15.45 -4.60
N ALA A 12 -4.42 16.28 -4.62
CA ALA A 12 -4.36 17.65 -5.12
C ALA A 12 -3.62 18.51 -4.08
N ARG A 13 -2.31 18.68 -4.25
CA ARG A 13 -1.43 19.30 -3.23
C ARG A 13 -1.70 20.78 -3.02
N ASP A 14 -2.10 21.48 -4.06
CA ASP A 14 -2.58 22.86 -3.99
C ASP A 14 -3.80 22.98 -3.07
N LEU A 15 -4.82 22.15 -3.27
CA LEU A 15 -6.03 22.12 -2.46
C LEU A 15 -5.75 21.66 -1.03
N GLN A 16 -4.87 20.67 -0.85
CA GLN A 16 -4.45 20.22 0.48
C GLN A 16 -3.74 21.33 1.25
N ALA A 17 -2.82 22.06 0.59
CA ALA A 17 -2.10 23.17 1.19
C ALA A 17 -3.04 24.33 1.55
N ALA A 18 -3.98 24.65 0.66
CA ALA A 18 -5.02 25.65 0.91
C ALA A 18 -5.88 25.26 2.12
N ALA A 19 -6.36 24.01 2.18
CA ALA A 19 -7.15 23.51 3.30
C ALA A 19 -6.38 23.55 4.63
N LYS A 20 -5.11 23.14 4.63
CA LYS A 20 -4.23 23.19 5.81
C LYS A 20 -4.07 24.61 6.36
N LYS A 21 -3.93 25.62 5.49
CA LYS A 21 -3.74 27.03 5.89
C LYS A 21 -4.94 27.57 6.69
N VAL A 22 -6.14 27.09 6.42
CA VAL A 22 -7.38 27.57 7.06
C VAL A 22 -8.06 26.53 7.95
N GLY A 23 -7.37 25.43 8.28
CA GLY A 23 -7.89 24.38 9.18
C GLY A 23 -9.11 23.63 8.63
N LYS A 24 -9.24 23.51 7.30
CA LYS A 24 -10.36 22.81 6.65
C LYS A 24 -10.06 21.31 6.42
N PRO A 25 -11.10 20.46 6.28
CA PRO A 25 -10.94 19.04 5.97
C PRO A 25 -10.20 18.79 4.65
N TRP A 26 -9.50 17.66 4.58
CA TRP A 26 -8.72 17.26 3.39
C TRP A 26 -9.55 16.47 2.37
N THR A 27 -10.84 16.26 2.62
CA THR A 27 -11.74 15.42 1.82
C THR A 27 -11.64 15.70 0.32
N VAL A 28 -11.68 16.98 -0.09
CA VAL A 28 -11.57 17.35 -1.51
C VAL A 28 -10.19 17.03 -2.07
N SER A 29 -9.11 17.30 -1.33
CA SER A 29 -7.76 17.04 -1.83
C SER A 29 -7.41 15.56 -1.97
N LYS A 30 -8.12 14.69 -1.24
CA LYS A 30 -7.82 13.25 -1.10
C LYS A 30 -8.88 12.32 -1.70
N GLY A 31 -10.06 12.84 -2.02
CA GLY A 31 -11.25 12.03 -2.30
C GLY A 31 -11.94 12.34 -3.62
N PHE A 32 -11.24 12.92 -4.59
CA PHE A 32 -11.75 12.94 -5.96
C PHE A 32 -11.86 11.53 -6.53
N ASP A 33 -12.77 11.36 -7.49
CA ASP A 33 -12.90 10.10 -8.20
C ASP A 33 -11.55 9.69 -8.84
N GLY A 34 -11.19 8.43 -8.68
CA GLY A 34 -9.91 7.90 -9.18
C GLY A 34 -8.68 8.28 -8.35
N PHE A 35 -8.80 8.92 -7.17
CA PHE A 35 -7.63 9.28 -6.34
C PHE A 35 -7.05 8.14 -5.49
N ALA A 36 -7.74 7.01 -5.40
CA ALA A 36 -7.30 5.84 -4.63
C ALA A 36 -7.34 4.54 -5.46
N PRO A 37 -6.66 4.47 -6.64
CA PRO A 37 -6.58 3.23 -7.39
C PRO A 37 -5.77 2.19 -6.61
N VAL A 38 -6.19 0.93 -6.74
CA VAL A 38 -5.56 -0.22 -6.08
C VAL A 38 -5.37 -1.36 -7.09
N SER A 39 -4.30 -2.12 -6.93
CA SER A 39 -4.03 -3.33 -7.70
C SER A 39 -5.07 -4.42 -7.43
N PRO A 40 -5.07 -5.51 -8.22
CA PRO A 40 -5.71 -6.75 -7.79
C PRO A 40 -5.24 -7.16 -6.39
N PHE A 41 -6.14 -7.81 -5.65
CA PHE A 41 -5.91 -8.26 -4.28
C PHE A 41 -4.91 -9.42 -4.23
N ILE A 42 -3.88 -9.29 -3.39
CA ILE A 42 -2.96 -10.37 -3.06
C ILE A 42 -3.42 -10.99 -1.74
N PRO A 43 -3.90 -12.25 -1.74
CA PRO A 43 -4.28 -12.91 -0.50
C PRO A 43 -3.05 -13.13 0.38
N VAL A 44 -3.18 -12.88 1.68
CA VAL A 44 -2.24 -13.47 2.63
C VAL A 44 -2.52 -14.95 2.64
N SER A 45 -1.55 -15.77 2.23
CA SER A 45 -1.61 -17.19 2.50
C SER A 45 -1.57 -17.36 4.02
N ILE A 46 -2.75 -17.49 4.64
CA ILE A 46 -2.87 -17.83 6.05
C ILE A 46 -2.33 -19.25 6.16
N GLY A 47 -1.12 -19.38 6.70
CA GLY A 47 -0.55 -20.66 7.09
C GLY A 47 -1.61 -21.45 7.84
N LYS A 48 -1.76 -22.73 7.48
CA LYS A 48 -2.52 -23.71 8.25
C LYS A 48 -2.28 -23.43 9.73
N LYS A 49 -3.34 -23.28 10.54
CA LYS A 49 -3.21 -23.27 12.00
C LYS A 49 -2.24 -24.39 12.37
N PRO A 50 -1.31 -24.21 13.33
CA PRO A 50 -0.57 -25.33 13.87
C PRO A 50 -1.60 -26.30 14.45
N THR A 51 -1.95 -27.33 13.67
CA THR A 51 -2.68 -28.47 14.18
C THR A 51 -1.71 -29.13 15.13
N HIS A 52 -2.06 -29.22 16.41
CA HIS A 52 -1.36 -30.07 17.35
C HIS A 52 -1.37 -31.50 16.80
N GLN A 53 -0.33 -31.87 16.05
CA GLN A 53 0.01 -33.25 15.71
C GLN A 53 1.41 -33.30 15.08
N ASN A 54 2.34 -33.69 15.95
CA ASN A 54 3.51 -34.53 15.73
C ASN A 54 4.59 -34.08 14.74
N ALA A 55 5.75 -33.83 15.34
CA ALA A 55 7.09 -33.78 14.77
C ALA A 55 7.33 -34.83 13.66
N THR A 56 7.76 -34.34 12.49
CA THR A 56 8.90 -34.91 11.73
C THR A 56 9.41 -33.84 10.75
N HIS A 57 10.73 -33.78 10.63
CA HIS A 57 11.47 -32.70 9.98
C HIS A 57 11.16 -32.53 8.48
N GLN A 58 10.57 -31.39 8.12
CA GLN A 58 10.84 -30.68 6.87
C GLN A 58 10.42 -29.21 7.04
N LYS A 59 11.41 -28.34 7.15
CA LYS A 59 11.26 -26.90 7.35
C LYS A 59 10.87 -26.26 6.02
N THR A 60 9.60 -26.38 5.63
CA THR A 60 9.04 -25.53 4.57
C THR A 60 8.91 -24.13 5.12
N ALA A 61 9.54 -23.14 4.48
CA ALA A 61 9.62 -21.76 4.91
C ALA A 61 8.31 -21.26 5.56
N ASP A 62 8.37 -21.09 6.87
CA ASP A 62 7.25 -20.62 7.68
C ASP A 62 6.79 -19.26 7.16
N GLN A 63 5.55 -19.20 6.67
CA GLN A 63 4.86 -17.95 6.33
C GLN A 63 4.47 -17.25 7.63
N HIS A 64 5.48 -16.66 8.26
CA HIS A 64 5.38 -15.89 9.49
C HIS A 64 4.61 -14.59 9.23
N PRO A 65 3.83 -14.07 10.20
CA PRO A 65 3.14 -12.77 10.10
C PRO A 65 4.03 -11.56 9.76
N GLU A 66 5.35 -11.71 9.67
CA GLU A 66 6.33 -10.66 9.34
C GLU A 66 6.95 -10.82 7.94
N SER A 67 6.50 -11.81 7.14
CA SER A 67 7.05 -12.07 5.81
C SER A 67 6.89 -10.91 4.83
N TYR A 68 6.04 -9.93 5.15
CA TYR A 68 5.86 -8.73 4.34
C TYR A 68 6.99 -7.70 4.53
N LYS A 69 7.73 -7.71 5.66
CA LYS A 69 8.75 -6.69 5.96
C LYS A 69 9.89 -6.66 4.93
N GLN A 70 10.19 -7.80 4.32
CA GLN A 70 11.22 -7.93 3.29
C GLN A 70 10.72 -7.53 1.88
N LEU A 71 9.44 -7.19 1.72
CA LEU A 71 8.90 -6.77 0.43
C LEU A 71 9.34 -5.33 0.13
N GLN A 72 9.59 -5.06 -1.15
CA GLN A 72 9.96 -3.75 -1.66
C GLN A 72 8.79 -3.14 -2.41
N LEU A 73 8.38 -1.93 -2.03
CA LEU A 73 7.39 -1.12 -2.73
C LEU A 73 8.12 -0.18 -3.69
N THR A 74 7.65 -0.07 -4.93
CA THR A 74 8.17 0.89 -5.92
C THR A 74 7.05 1.67 -6.60
N LEU A 75 7.37 2.90 -7.04
CA LEU A 75 6.54 3.70 -7.94
C LEU A 75 7.43 4.33 -9.01
N GLN A 76 7.05 4.12 -10.27
CA GLN A 76 7.64 4.76 -11.44
C GLN A 76 6.63 5.68 -12.12
N VAL A 77 7.11 6.78 -12.69
CA VAL A 77 6.32 7.67 -13.55
C VAL A 77 7.02 7.75 -14.90
N ASN A 78 6.34 7.34 -15.97
CA ASN A 78 6.89 7.25 -17.32
C ASN A 78 8.20 6.44 -17.37
N GLY A 79 8.25 5.33 -16.63
CA GLY A 79 9.43 4.46 -16.51
C GLY A 79 10.57 5.02 -15.66
N GLN A 80 10.42 6.21 -15.06
CA GLN A 80 11.41 6.79 -14.16
C GLN A 80 11.04 6.48 -12.71
N LEU A 81 11.96 5.85 -11.96
CA LEU A 81 11.76 5.57 -10.55
C LEU A 81 11.59 6.86 -9.74
N ARG A 82 10.51 6.94 -8.96
CA ARG A 82 10.19 8.08 -8.08
C ARG A 82 10.19 7.68 -6.62
N GLN A 83 9.63 6.53 -6.28
CA GLN A 83 9.60 6.02 -4.91
C GLN A 83 10.09 4.58 -4.90
N GLN A 84 10.89 4.23 -3.89
CA GLN A 84 11.36 2.87 -3.66
C GLN A 84 11.72 2.72 -2.19
N ASP A 85 11.13 1.73 -1.51
CA ASP A 85 11.49 1.44 -0.13
C ASP A 85 11.08 0.02 0.29
N LEU A 86 11.69 -0.47 1.37
CA LEU A 86 11.31 -1.72 2.01
C LEU A 86 10.16 -1.49 3.00
N LEU A 87 9.24 -2.44 3.09
CA LEU A 87 8.17 -2.37 4.09
C LEU A 87 8.69 -2.48 5.53
N SER A 88 9.90 -2.99 5.74
CA SER A 88 10.59 -2.95 7.04
C SER A 88 10.87 -1.52 7.53
N ASN A 89 10.87 -0.54 6.64
CA ASN A 89 11.17 0.86 6.97
C ASN A 89 9.91 1.67 7.33
N MET A 90 8.74 1.04 7.39
CA MET A 90 7.53 1.67 7.90
C MET A 90 7.73 2.11 9.35
N LEU A 91 7.39 3.38 9.65
CA LEU A 91 7.51 3.93 11.01
C LEU A 91 6.66 3.18 12.03
N PHE A 92 5.47 2.74 11.61
CA PHE A 92 4.58 1.88 12.38
C PHE A 92 4.27 0.65 11.53
N ASP A 93 4.45 -0.54 12.09
CA ASP A 93 4.18 -1.77 11.37
C ASP A 93 2.67 -2.05 11.23
N LEU A 94 2.31 -3.02 10.39
CA LEU A 94 0.90 -3.29 10.08
C LEU A 94 0.08 -3.67 11.33
N PRO A 95 0.55 -4.55 12.22
CA PRO A 95 -0.16 -4.83 13.47
C PRO A 95 -0.41 -3.59 14.32
N THR A 96 0.60 -2.71 14.45
CA THR A 96 0.49 -1.46 15.21
C THR A 96 -0.55 -0.53 14.61
N LEU A 97 -0.51 -0.32 13.28
CA LEU A 97 -1.49 0.52 12.57
C LEU A 97 -2.92 -0.01 12.72
N ILE A 98 -3.13 -1.32 12.53
CA ILE A 98 -4.45 -1.95 12.63
C ILE A 98 -4.98 -1.83 14.07
N SER A 99 -4.15 -2.10 15.07
CA SER A 99 -4.54 -1.95 16.48
C SER A 99 -4.96 -0.51 16.79
N HIS A 100 -4.14 0.46 16.41
CA HIS A 100 -4.43 1.86 16.65
C HIS A 100 -5.72 2.33 15.97
N LEU A 101 -5.93 1.94 14.70
CA LEU A 101 -7.16 2.27 13.99
C LEU A 101 -8.38 1.59 14.60
N SER A 102 -8.25 0.38 15.13
CA SER A 102 -9.36 -0.34 15.76
C SER A 102 -9.85 0.29 17.07
N ASP A 103 -8.99 1.06 17.76
CA ASP A 103 -9.36 1.83 18.94
C ASP A 103 -10.18 3.09 18.58
N LEU A 104 -10.05 3.58 17.35
CA LEU A 104 -10.70 4.81 16.86
C LEU A 104 -11.92 4.53 15.98
N PHE A 105 -11.89 3.45 15.21
CA PHE A 105 -12.89 3.09 14.22
C PHE A 105 -13.25 1.61 14.33
N SER A 106 -14.54 1.30 14.17
CA SER A 106 -14.95 -0.10 14.02
C SER A 106 -14.53 -0.63 12.65
N LEU A 107 -13.44 -1.41 12.61
CA LEU A 107 -12.96 -2.06 11.40
C LEU A 107 -13.85 -3.26 11.03
N ARG A 108 -14.23 -3.35 9.76
CA ARG A 108 -15.08 -4.40 9.20
C ARG A 108 -14.35 -5.17 8.09
N ALA A 109 -14.85 -6.38 7.82
CA ALA A 109 -14.39 -7.13 6.66
C ALA A 109 -14.71 -6.34 5.37
N GLY A 110 -13.70 -6.17 4.52
CA GLY A 110 -13.79 -5.34 3.31
C GLY A 110 -13.20 -3.94 3.46
N ASP A 111 -12.89 -3.48 4.68
CA ASP A 111 -12.20 -2.21 4.87
C ASP A 111 -10.77 -2.27 4.32
N ILE A 112 -10.36 -1.18 3.68
CA ILE A 112 -9.02 -1.01 3.11
C ILE A 112 -8.29 0.08 3.90
N ILE A 113 -7.05 -0.21 4.31
CA ILE A 113 -6.20 0.72 5.04
C ILE A 113 -5.00 1.05 4.15
N PHE A 114 -4.86 2.31 3.78
CA PHE A 114 -3.62 2.84 3.20
C PHE A 114 -2.62 3.10 4.33
N THR A 115 -1.39 2.58 4.19
CA THR A 115 -0.44 2.48 5.31
C THR A 115 0.66 3.53 5.26
N GLY A 116 0.49 4.56 4.44
CA GLY A 116 1.48 5.61 4.21
C GLY A 116 2.22 5.45 2.88
N THR A 117 3.16 6.35 2.64
CA THR A 117 3.94 6.40 1.39
C THR A 117 5.42 6.53 1.72
N PRO A 118 6.32 5.87 0.99
CA PRO A 118 7.75 6.11 1.11
C PRO A 118 8.16 7.54 0.71
N SER A 119 9.43 7.87 0.90
CA SER A 119 9.99 9.12 0.35
C SER A 119 9.95 9.15 -1.19
N GLY A 120 10.12 10.33 -1.78
CA GLY A 120 10.14 10.50 -3.25
C GLY A 120 8.80 10.86 -3.90
N VAL A 121 7.82 11.30 -3.10
CA VAL A 121 6.56 11.85 -3.64
C VAL A 121 6.87 12.96 -4.64
N SER A 122 6.24 12.90 -5.81
CA SER A 122 6.48 13.84 -6.90
C SER A 122 5.18 14.18 -7.62
N GLN A 123 5.20 15.30 -8.35
CA GLN A 123 4.07 15.71 -9.16
C GLN A 123 3.92 14.79 -10.37
N VAL A 124 2.65 14.57 -10.74
CA VAL A 124 2.21 13.88 -11.95
C VAL A 124 1.23 14.79 -12.70
N GLN A 125 1.08 14.59 -14.00
CA GLN A 125 0.24 15.39 -14.88
C GLN A 125 -0.55 14.51 -15.86
N ALA A 126 -1.55 15.09 -16.51
CA ALA A 126 -2.26 14.41 -17.59
C ALA A 126 -1.27 13.94 -18.69
N GLY A 127 -1.48 12.72 -19.17
CA GLY A 127 -0.59 11.99 -20.07
C GLY A 127 0.45 11.12 -19.37
N ASP A 128 0.66 11.25 -18.06
CA ASP A 128 1.61 10.40 -17.34
C ASP A 128 1.08 8.98 -17.14
N HIS A 129 1.99 8.02 -17.19
CA HIS A 129 1.79 6.63 -16.76
C HIS A 129 2.49 6.41 -15.42
N CYS A 130 1.69 6.11 -14.40
CA CYS A 130 2.17 5.73 -13.07
C CYS A 130 2.13 4.20 -12.93
N SER A 131 3.26 3.58 -12.61
CA SER A 131 3.36 2.14 -12.37
C SER A 131 3.87 1.87 -10.97
N ALA A 132 3.00 1.32 -10.11
CA ALA A 132 3.31 0.97 -8.73
C ALA A 132 3.38 -0.55 -8.58
N SER A 133 4.37 -1.07 -7.84
CA SER A 133 4.56 -2.52 -7.70
C SER A 133 5.13 -2.90 -6.34
N VAL A 134 4.89 -4.15 -5.95
CA VAL A 134 5.51 -4.76 -4.77
C VAL A 134 6.26 -6.01 -5.15
N HIS A 135 7.51 -6.12 -4.71
CA HIS A 135 8.44 -7.18 -5.08
C HIS A 135 8.91 -8.00 -3.88
N GLN A 136 9.13 -9.28 -4.11
CA GLN A 136 9.87 -10.16 -3.20
C GLN A 136 11.38 -9.83 -3.21
N PRO A 137 12.16 -10.28 -2.20
CA PRO A 137 13.61 -10.10 -2.17
C PRO A 137 14.37 -10.70 -3.37
N ASN A 138 13.80 -11.72 -4.02
CA ASN A 138 14.36 -12.34 -5.23
C ASN A 138 14.08 -11.51 -6.51
N GLY A 139 13.39 -10.37 -6.40
CA GLY A 139 13.00 -9.49 -7.51
C GLY A 139 11.64 -9.82 -8.15
N GLU A 140 11.01 -10.94 -7.79
CA GLU A 140 9.69 -11.33 -8.32
C GLU A 140 8.61 -10.32 -7.94
N SER A 141 7.86 -9.81 -8.93
CA SER A 141 6.72 -8.93 -8.69
C SER A 141 5.51 -9.72 -8.21
N LEU A 142 4.92 -9.31 -7.07
CA LEU A 142 3.71 -9.92 -6.53
C LEU A 142 2.43 -9.24 -7.02
N ALA A 143 2.50 -7.93 -7.25
CA ALA A 143 1.45 -7.17 -7.90
C ALA A 143 2.02 -5.91 -8.55
N GLN A 144 1.31 -5.46 -9.57
CA GLN A 144 1.54 -4.22 -10.27
C GLN A 144 0.20 -3.50 -10.47
N LEU A 145 0.23 -2.18 -10.34
CA LEU A 145 -0.87 -1.26 -10.61
C LEU A 145 -0.37 -0.25 -11.64
N ASP A 146 -1.01 -0.22 -12.79
CA ASP A 146 -0.76 0.75 -13.84
C ASP A 146 -1.92 1.74 -13.91
N VAL A 147 -1.60 3.03 -13.86
CA VAL A 147 -2.56 4.13 -13.93
C VAL A 147 -2.13 5.10 -15.02
N TYR A 148 -2.99 5.31 -16.01
CA TYR A 148 -2.81 6.33 -17.04
C TYR A 148 -3.63 7.55 -16.65
N LEU A 149 -2.96 8.69 -16.50
CA LEU A 149 -3.63 9.93 -16.12
C LEU A 149 -4.22 10.58 -17.36
N GLU A 150 -5.54 10.57 -17.47
CA GLU A 150 -6.25 11.26 -18.53
C GLU A 150 -6.37 12.76 -18.21
N ALA A 151 -6.47 13.58 -19.26
CA ALA A 151 -6.87 14.96 -19.07
C ALA A 151 -8.32 15.00 -18.55
N ALA A 152 -8.59 15.86 -17.57
CA ALA A 152 -9.96 16.12 -17.17
C ALA A 152 -10.75 16.61 -18.40
N SER A 153 -11.88 15.94 -18.67
CA SER A 153 -12.81 16.32 -19.73
C SER A 153 -13.69 17.50 -19.32
#